data_AF-A0A3D4IK89-F1
#
_entry.id   AF-A0A3D4IK89-F1
#
_cell.length_a   1.000
_cell.length_b   1.000
_cell.length_c   1.000
_cell.angle_alpha   90.00
_cell.angle_beta   90.00
_cell.angle_gamma   90.00
#
_symmetry.space_group_name_H-M   'P 1'
#
loop_
_entity.id
_entity.type
_entity.pdbx_description
1 polymer ?
#
loop_
_entity_poly.entity_id
_entity_poly.type
_entity_poly.pdbx_seq_one_letter_code
_entity_poly.pdbx_strand_id
1 'polypeptide(L)' 'FLSGGQTPDQATENLAAISGRAKEIDAPWPLTFSYARALQEEALALWKGKEENVSAAREAFLARLAKVSATLSA' A
#
# COMPACT_ATOMS: atom_id res chain seq x y z
N PHE A 1 8.30 2.20 5.90
CA PHE A 1 7.43 3.35 6.23
C PHE A 1 6.10 2.91 6.80
N LEU A 2 5.59 3.64 7.79
CA LEU A 2 4.25 3.46 8.36
C LEU A 2 3.26 4.37 7.61
N SER A 3 1.98 4.01 7.58
CA SER A 3 0.96 4.83 6.89
C SER A 3 0.45 6.00 7.75
N GLY A 4 0.61 5.96 9.08
CA GLY A 4 0.51 7.13 9.96
C GLY A 4 -0.76 7.98 9.82
N GLY A 5 -1.94 7.37 9.63
CA GLY A 5 -3.21 8.10 9.50
C GLY A 5 -3.50 8.69 8.11
N GLN A 6 -2.60 8.53 7.16
CA GLN A 6 -2.80 8.91 5.76
C GLN A 6 -3.86 8.02 5.11
N THR A 7 -4.51 8.55 4.07
CA THR A 7 -5.37 7.74 3.20
C THR A 7 -4.53 6.69 2.44
N PRO A 8 -5.14 5.59 1.96
CA PRO A 8 -4.44 4.57 1.17
C PRO A 8 -3.62 5.15 0.00
N ASP A 9 -4.20 6.09 -0.74
CA ASP A 9 -3.53 6.70 -1.89
C ASP A 9 -2.42 7.67 -1.47
N GLN A 10 -2.65 8.51 -0.46
CA GLN A 10 -1.62 9.41 0.05
C GLN A 10 -0.40 8.64 0.59
N ALA A 11 -0.61 7.54 1.31
CA ALA A 11 0.47 6.68 1.77
C ALA A 11 1.27 6.08 0.61
N THR A 12 0.57 5.69 -0.46
CA THR A 12 1.19 5.11 -1.66
C THR A 12 2.01 6.16 -2.43
N GLU A 13 1.46 7.34 -2.66
CA GLU A 13 2.11 8.44 -3.36
C GLU A 13 3.36 8.94 -2.62
N ASN A 14 3.26 9.08 -1.30
CA ASN A 14 4.40 9.46 -0.47
C ASN A 14 5.51 8.40 -0.50
N LEU A 15 5.16 7.11 -0.44
CA LEU A 15 6.16 6.04 -0.57
C LEU A 15 6.83 6.04 -1.93
N ALA A 16 6.09 6.28 -3.01
CA ALA A 16 6.64 6.39 -4.36
C ALA A 16 7.63 7.57 -4.46
N ALA A 17 7.26 8.74 -3.95
CA ALA A 17 8.13 9.91 -3.94
C ALA A 17 9.42 9.67 -3.14
N ILE A 18 9.31 9.04 -1.96
CA ILE A 18 10.47 8.70 -1.13
C ILE A 18 11.36 7.67 -1.83
N SER A 19 10.77 6.64 -2.45
CA SER A 19 11.52 5.59 -3.16
C SER A 19 12.27 6.14 -4.35
N GLY A 20 11.63 7.02 -5.15
CA GLY A 20 12.28 7.74 -6.23
C GLY A 20 13.44 8.61 -5.74
N ARG A 21 13.23 9.39 -4.67
CA ARG A 21 14.30 10.23 -4.12
C ARG A 21 15.47 9.41 -3.56
N ALA A 22 15.20 8.27 -2.94
CA ALA A 22 16.22 7.38 -2.43
C ALA A 22 17.10 6.82 -3.56
N LYS A 23 16.52 6.53 -4.73
CA LYS A 23 17.28 6.14 -5.93
C LYS A 23 18.16 7.26 -6.45
N GLU A 24 17.64 8.49 -6.51
CA GLU A 24 18.41 9.66 -6.98
C GLU A 24 19.66 9.95 -6.14
N ILE A 25 19.61 9.64 -4.84
CA ILE A 25 20.73 9.87 -3.90
C ILE A 25 21.56 8.61 -3.62
N ASP A 26 21.28 7.49 -4.32
CA ASP A 26 21.89 6.17 -4.07
C ASP A 26 21.87 5.78 -2.58
N ALA A 27 20.68 5.85 -1.98
CA ALA A 27 20.51 5.55 -0.56
C ALA A 27 20.98 4.11 -0.26
N PRO A 28 21.86 3.91 0.74
CA PRO A 28 22.53 2.62 0.93
C PRO A 28 21.68 1.57 1.67
N TRP A 29 20.40 1.86 1.96
CA TRP A 29 19.49 0.98 2.67
C TRP A 29 18.22 0.69 1.84
N PRO A 30 17.70 -0.55 1.92
CA PRO A 30 16.46 -0.89 1.24
C PRO A 30 15.27 -0.17 1.88
N LEU A 31 14.36 0.31 1.03
CA LEU A 31 13.10 0.89 1.47
C LEU A 31 11.96 -0.10 1.32
N THR A 32 11.01 -0.04 2.25
CA THR A 32 9.79 -0.85 2.23
C THR A 32 8.68 -0.18 3.05
N PHE A 33 7.51 -0.81 3.12
CA PHE A 33 6.35 -0.35 3.87
C PHE A 33 5.91 -1.36 4.94
N SER A 34 5.22 -0.85 5.95
CA SER A 34 4.57 -1.60 7.02
C SER A 34 3.24 -0.93 7.30
N TYR A 35 2.26 -1.21 6.45
CA TYR A 35 0.95 -0.57 6.46
C TYR A 35 -0.11 -1.49 7.04
N ALA A 36 -0.98 -0.91 7.88
CA ALA A 36 -2.19 -1.56 8.35
C ALA A 36 -3.39 -1.00 7.58
N ARG A 37 -4.00 0.08 8.09
CA ARG A 37 -5.20 0.72 7.51
C ARG A 37 -5.05 1.00 6.01
N ALA A 38 -3.96 1.65 5.59
CA ALA A 38 -3.74 2.01 4.19
C ALA A 38 -3.67 0.80 3.22
N LEU A 39 -3.44 -0.40 3.73
CA LEU A 39 -3.39 -1.63 2.93
C LEU A 39 -4.73 -2.38 2.94
N GLN A 40 -5.49 -2.30 4.03
CA GLN A 40 -6.67 -3.13 4.27
C GLN A 40 -8.01 -2.39 4.11
N GLU A 41 -8.02 -1.05 4.14
CA GLU A 41 -9.25 -0.24 4.22
C GLU A 41 -10.26 -0.54 3.09
N GLU A 42 -9.81 -0.63 1.84
CA GLU A 42 -10.68 -0.93 0.69
C GLU A 42 -11.25 -2.36 0.74
N ALA A 43 -10.41 -3.33 1.09
CA ALA A 43 -10.81 -4.72 1.23
C ALA A 43 -11.84 -4.90 2.35
N LEU A 44 -11.64 -4.23 3.49
CA LEU A 44 -12.59 -4.25 4.61
C LEU A 44 -13.92 -3.59 4.24
N ALA A 45 -13.88 -2.48 3.51
CA ALA A 45 -15.07 -1.77 3.04
C ALA A 45 -15.93 -2.63 2.09
N LEU A 46 -15.29 -3.49 1.28
CA LEU A 46 -15.98 -4.46 0.44
C LEU A 46 -16.47 -5.68 1.22
N TRP A 47 -15.61 -6.23 2.09
CA TRP A 47 -15.92 -7.46 2.82
C TRP A 47 -17.15 -7.31 3.72
N LYS A 48 -17.20 -6.24 4.54
CA LYS A 48 -18.28 -5.98 5.51
C LYS A 48 -18.60 -7.16 6.44
N GLY A 49 -17.64 -8.08 6.64
CA GLY A 49 -17.82 -9.30 7.45
C GLY A 49 -18.69 -10.38 6.81
N LYS A 50 -18.97 -10.29 5.51
CA LYS A 50 -19.89 -11.17 4.78
C LYS A 50 -19.13 -12.20 3.95
N GLU A 51 -19.49 -13.48 4.06
CA GLU A 51 -18.80 -14.57 3.36
C GLU A 51 -18.90 -14.43 1.83
N GLU A 52 -20.04 -13.98 1.32
CA GLU A 52 -20.26 -13.76 -0.10
C GLU A 52 -19.32 -12.70 -0.71
N ASN A 53 -18.75 -11.81 0.11
CA ASN A 53 -17.86 -10.74 -0.33
C ASN A 53 -16.37 -11.10 -0.25
N VAL A 54 -16.01 -12.29 0.27
CA VAL A 54 -14.61 -12.65 0.52
C VAL A 54 -13.77 -12.61 -0.76
N SER A 55 -14.31 -13.06 -1.90
CA SER A 55 -13.57 -13.03 -3.17
C SER A 55 -13.27 -11.59 -3.61
N ALA A 56 -14.29 -10.74 -3.66
CA ALA A 56 -14.15 -9.34 -4.06
C ALA A 56 -13.21 -8.55 -3.12
N ALA A 57 -13.29 -8.80 -1.81
CA ALA A 57 -12.41 -8.17 -0.83
C ALA A 57 -10.95 -8.61 -1.01
N ARG A 58 -10.70 -9.89 -1.30
CA ARG A 58 -9.34 -10.40 -1.58
C ARG A 58 -8.76 -9.79 -2.85
N GLU A 59 -9.55 -9.68 -3.91
CA GLU A 59 -9.12 -9.04 -5.15
C GLU A 59 -8.72 -7.58 -4.92
N ALA A 60 -9.53 -6.82 -4.17
CA ALA A 60 -9.19 -5.44 -3.81
C ALA A 60 -7.92 -5.35 -2.95
N PHE A 61 -7.75 -6.24 -1.97
CA PHE A 61 -6.53 -6.30 -1.17
C PHE A 61 -5.29 -6.56 -2.03
N LEU A 62 -5.36 -7.53 -2.94
CA LEU A 62 -4.24 -7.86 -3.83
C LEU A 62 -3.92 -6.73 -4.80
N ALA A 63 -4.95 -6.05 -5.35
CA ALA A 63 -4.76 -4.89 -6.20
C ALA A 63 -4.05 -3.75 -5.46
N ARG A 64 -4.48 -3.46 -4.22
CA ARG A 64 -3.83 -2.46 -3.35
C ARG A 64 -2.40 -2.87 -3.00
N LEU A 65 -2.16 -4.12 -2.65
CA LEU A 65 -0.81 -4.64 -2.36
C LEU A 65 0.12 -4.51 -3.56
N ALA A 66 -0.36 -4.84 -4.77
CA ALA A 66 0.41 -4.68 -6.00
C ALA A 66 0.77 -3.21 -6.26
N LYS A 67 -0.20 -2.28 -6.10
CA LYS A 67 0.02 -0.84 -6.25
C LYS A 67 1.09 -0.32 -5.28
N VAL A 68 1.02 -0.69 -4.01
CA VAL A 68 2.01 -0.26 -3.00
C VAL A 68 3.37 -0.89 -3.27
N SER A 69 3.44 -2.18 -3.61
CA SER A 69 4.70 -2.88 -3.86
C SER A 69 5.43 -2.33 -5.09
N ALA A 70 4.70 -1.91 -6.12
CA ALA A 70 5.28 -1.30 -7.33
C ALA A 70 6.06 -0.01 -7.03
N THR A 71 5.71 0.73 -5.97
CA THR A 71 6.42 1.96 -5.58
C THR A 71 7.88 1.73 -5.18
N LEU A 72 8.23 0.51 -4.76
CA LEU A 72 9.60 0.15 -4.36
C LEU A 72 10.48 -0.21 -5.56
N SER A 73 9.87 -0.56 -6.70
CA SER A 73 10.57 -0.95 -7.93
C SER A 73 10.70 0.22 -8.92
N ALA A 74 9.87 1.26 -8.80
CA ALA A 74 9.83 2.45 -9.66
C ALA A 74 11.03 3.37 -9.46
#